data_AF-X0W532-F1
#
_entry.id   AF-X0W532-F1
#
_cell.length_a   1.000
_cell.length_b   1.000
_cell.length_c   1.000
_cell.angle_alpha   90.00
_cell.angle_beta   90.00
_cell.angle_gamma   90.00
#
_symmetry.space_group_name_H-M   'P 1'
#
loop_
_entity.id
_entity.type
_entity.pdbx_description
1 polymer ?
#
loop_
_entity_poly.entity_id
_entity_poly.type
_entity_poly.pdbx_seq_one_letter_code
_entity_poly.pdbx_strand_id
1 'polypeptide(L)'
;MKLRDICKTLEEIAPLDLATEWDNVGLLIGAEDSKLKISRMLLCIDLTEDVLKEAVRLKAQMVMAYHPVIFKPISRITFDMNPIVLTAVRRGIAVYCPHTALDAADGGTNDVL
;
A
#
# COMPACT_ATOMS: atom_id res chain seq x y z
N MET A 1 5.27 5.83 -14.06
CA MET A 1 5.60 7.00 -13.22
C MET A 1 6.61 6.56 -12.16
N LYS A 2 7.31 7.48 -11.48
CA LYS A 2 8.13 7.12 -10.33
C LYS A 2 7.22 6.86 -9.14
N LEU A 3 7.65 6.01 -8.19
CA LEU A 3 6.86 5.69 -7.00
C LEU A 3 6.52 6.95 -6.20
N ARG A 4 7.50 7.82 -5.93
CA ARG A 4 7.29 9.10 -5.23
C ARG A 4 6.20 9.97 -5.86
N ASP A 5 6.17 10.08 -7.19
CA ASP A 5 5.17 10.89 -7.89
C ASP A 5 3.75 10.33 -7.68
N ILE A 6 3.64 8.99 -7.67
CA ILE A 6 2.37 8.30 -7.41
C ILE A 6 1.94 8.48 -5.96
N CYS A 7 2.83 8.26 -4.97
CA CYS A 7 2.52 8.47 -3.56
C CYS A 7 2.01 9.90 -3.33
N LYS A 8 2.71 10.91 -3.86
CA LYS A 8 2.26 12.30 -3.77
C LYS A 8 0.86 12.51 -4.37
N THR A 9 0.56 11.89 -5.51
CA THR A 9 -0.77 11.99 -6.13
C THR A 9 -1.84 11.33 -5.25
N LEU A 10 -1.52 10.20 -4.60
CA LEU A 10 -2.44 9.53 -3.68
C LEU A 10 -2.66 10.36 -2.41
N GLU A 11 -1.64 11.05 -1.91
CA GLU A 11 -1.73 11.98 -0.78
C GLU A 11 -2.54 13.24 -1.12
N GLU A 12 -2.55 13.68 -2.38
CA GLU A 12 -3.43 14.77 -2.83
C GLU A 12 -4.92 14.35 -2.83
N ILE A 13 -5.21 13.06 -3.01
CA ILE A 13 -6.57 12.49 -2.95
C ILE A 13 -7.00 12.26 -1.50
N ALA A 14 -6.15 11.63 -0.71
CA ALA A 14 -6.38 11.34 0.70
C ALA A 14 -5.16 11.79 1.52
N PRO A 15 -5.16 13.06 1.96
CA PRO A 15 -4.09 13.60 2.80
C PRO A 15 -3.88 12.75 4.06
N LEU A 16 -2.63 12.30 4.28
CA LEU A 16 -2.33 11.35 5.37
C LEU A 16 -2.49 11.96 6.77
N ASP A 17 -2.53 13.28 6.89
CA ASP A 17 -2.81 14.00 8.13
C ASP A 17 -4.28 13.89 8.58
N LEU A 18 -5.16 13.42 7.70
CA LEU A 18 -6.54 13.06 8.05
C LEU A 18 -6.64 11.69 8.73
N ALA A 19 -5.59 10.87 8.67
CA ALA A 19 -5.59 9.57 9.34
C ALA A 19 -5.69 9.72 10.85
N THR A 20 -6.35 8.75 11.48
CA THR A 20 -6.41 8.67 12.94
C THR A 20 -5.03 8.34 13.53
N GLU A 21 -4.76 8.81 14.76
CA GLU A 21 -3.43 8.70 15.40
C GLU A 21 -2.93 7.25 15.57
N TRP A 22 -3.84 6.28 15.70
CA TRP A 22 -3.48 4.88 15.89
C TRP A 22 -3.16 4.14 14.59
N ASP A 23 -3.38 4.78 13.44
CA ASP A 23 -3.32 4.12 12.14
C ASP A 23 -1.89 4.05 11.58
N ASN A 24 -1.68 3.18 10.59
CA ASN A 24 -0.42 3.10 9.85
C ASN A 24 -0.66 3.25 8.35
N VAL A 25 -0.58 4.49 7.88
CA VAL A 25 -0.93 4.89 6.50
C VAL A 25 0.30 5.28 5.68
N GLY A 26 0.10 5.45 4.37
CA GLY A 26 1.14 5.85 3.42
C GLY A 26 1.88 4.67 2.79
N LEU A 27 3.14 4.89 2.39
CA LEU A 27 3.99 3.87 1.77
C LEU A 27 4.56 2.91 2.83
N LEU A 28 3.99 1.72 2.95
CA LEU A 28 4.40 0.73 3.96
C LEU A 28 5.48 -0.25 3.47
N ILE A 29 5.55 -0.50 2.16
CA ILE A 29 6.59 -1.33 1.54
C ILE A 29 7.10 -0.63 0.29
N GLY A 30 8.40 -0.37 0.21
CA GLY A 30 9.03 0.26 -0.94
C GLY A 30 10.12 1.24 -0.52
N ALA A 31 10.59 2.03 -1.48
CA ALA A 31 11.47 3.16 -1.24
C ALA A 31 11.06 4.29 -2.18
N GLU A 32 10.75 5.47 -1.66
CA GLU A 32 10.28 6.61 -2.48
C GLU A 32 11.26 6.96 -3.61
N ASP A 33 12.56 6.96 -3.31
CA ASP A 33 13.64 7.22 -4.26
C ASP A 33 14.01 5.99 -5.11
N SER A 34 13.16 4.96 -5.11
CA SER A 34 13.37 3.79 -5.95
C SER A 34 13.35 4.17 -7.44
N LYS A 35 14.31 3.62 -8.18
CA LYS A 35 14.34 3.68 -9.65
C LYS A 35 13.24 2.80 -10.29
N LEU A 36 12.40 2.15 -9.48
CA LEU A 36 11.30 1.31 -9.93
C LEU A 36 10.30 2.15 -10.74
N LYS A 37 10.18 1.81 -12.03
CA LYS A 37 9.18 2.41 -12.91
C LYS A 37 7.85 1.69 -12.71
N ILE A 38 6.86 2.38 -12.16
CA ILE A 38 5.52 1.84 -12.00
C ILE A 38 4.76 2.05 -13.31
N SER A 39 4.37 0.93 -13.93
CA SER A 39 3.52 0.89 -15.13
C SER A 39 2.14 0.28 -14.85
N ARG A 40 2.02 -0.45 -13.73
CA ARG A 40 0.80 -1.11 -13.31
C ARG A 40 0.71 -1.14 -11.79
N MET A 41 -0.46 -0.73 -11.30
CA MET A 41 -0.87 -0.81 -9.91
C MET A 41 -2.09 -1.73 -9.80
N LEU A 42 -2.15 -2.55 -8.76
CA LEU A 42 -3.35 -3.28 -8.36
C LEU A 42 -4.01 -2.55 -7.19
N LEU A 43 -5.33 -2.35 -7.24
CA LEU A 43 -6.12 -1.82 -6.12
C LEU A 43 -6.82 -2.98 -5.41
N CYS A 44 -6.82 -3.00 -4.08
CA CYS A 44 -7.56 -3.99 -3.30
C CYS A 44 -7.99 -3.44 -1.94
N ILE A 45 -8.92 -4.14 -1.27
CA ILE A 45 -9.25 -3.85 0.13
C ILE A 45 -8.17 -4.46 1.03
N ASP A 46 -8.01 -5.78 0.98
CA ASP A 46 -7.00 -6.54 1.72
C ASP A 46 -5.91 -7.08 0.79
N LEU A 47 -4.64 -6.94 1.20
CA LEU A 47 -3.52 -7.60 0.52
C LEU A 47 -3.33 -9.02 1.06
N THR A 48 -4.18 -9.95 0.64
CA THR A 48 -4.05 -11.38 0.97
C THR A 48 -2.97 -12.06 0.12
N GLU A 49 -2.60 -13.30 0.44
CA GLU A 49 -1.66 -14.06 -0.39
C GLU A 49 -2.14 -14.26 -1.84
N ASP A 50 -3.44 -14.47 -2.03
CA ASP A 50 -4.00 -14.69 -3.37
C ASP A 50 -4.05 -13.38 -4.18
N VAL A 51 -4.32 -12.25 -3.52
CA VAL A 51 -4.20 -10.92 -4.14
C VAL A 51 -2.74 -10.62 -4.48
N LEU A 52 -1.79 -11.02 -3.63
CA LEU A 52 -0.37 -10.87 -3.95
C LEU A 52 0.06 -11.75 -5.14
N LYS A 53 -0.41 -13.00 -5.22
CA LYS A 53 -0.20 -13.87 -6.38
C LYS A 53 -0.81 -13.25 -7.64
N GLU A 54 -1.97 -12.63 -7.54
CA GLU A 54 -2.58 -11.87 -8.63
C GLU A 54 -1.72 -10.68 -9.06
N ALA A 55 -1.23 -9.85 -8.13
CA ALA A 55 -0.34 -8.74 -8.43
C ALA A 55 0.91 -9.20 -9.18
N VAL A 56 1.49 -10.33 -8.76
CA VAL A 56 2.64 -10.96 -9.44
C VAL A 56 2.27 -11.45 -10.83
N ARG A 57 1.15 -12.16 -10.99
CA ARG A 57 0.64 -12.64 -12.30
C ARG A 57 0.40 -11.48 -13.27
N LEU A 58 -0.17 -10.40 -12.75
CA LEU A 58 -0.40 -9.17 -13.49
C LEU A 58 0.90 -8.38 -13.68
N LYS A 59 2.05 -8.77 -13.13
CA LYS A 59 3.27 -7.98 -13.20
C LYS A 59 3.03 -6.53 -12.74
N ALA A 60 2.25 -6.35 -11.68
CA ALA A 60 2.10 -5.06 -11.02
C ALA A 60 3.40 -4.72 -10.27
N GLN A 61 3.82 -3.46 -10.32
CA GLN A 61 4.96 -2.99 -9.52
C GLN A 61 4.52 -2.36 -8.20
N MET A 62 3.21 -2.14 -8.04
CA MET A 62 2.63 -1.51 -6.86
C MET A 62 1.26 -2.12 -6.55
N VAL A 63 0.94 -2.19 -5.27
CA VAL A 63 -0.40 -2.43 -4.76
C VAL A 63 -0.81 -1.22 -3.93
N MET A 64 -2.02 -0.73 -4.11
CA MET A 64 -2.68 0.14 -3.13
C MET A 64 -3.75 -0.69 -2.44
N ALA A 65 -3.52 -0.99 -1.17
CA ALA A 65 -4.43 -1.77 -0.35
C ALA A 65 -5.11 -0.82 0.64
N TYR A 66 -6.44 -0.89 0.78
CA TYR A 66 -7.14 -0.08 1.77
C TYR A 66 -6.65 -0.36 3.19
N HIS A 67 -6.65 -1.63 3.62
CA HIS A 67 -6.17 -2.02 4.94
C HIS A 67 -4.63 -2.10 4.99
N PRO A 68 -4.01 -1.61 6.07
CA PRO A 68 -2.55 -1.60 6.21
C PRO A 68 -1.98 -3.01 6.36
N VAL A 69 -1.13 -3.40 5.39
CA VAL A 69 -0.44 -4.71 5.42
C VAL A 69 0.53 -4.85 6.59
N ILE A 70 1.02 -3.72 7.12
CA ILE A 70 1.74 -3.63 8.39
C ILE A 70 0.87 -2.81 9.34
N PHE A 71 -0.03 -3.42 10.09
CA PHE A 71 -0.87 -2.66 11.03
C PHE A 71 -0.18 -2.42 12.38
N LYS A 72 0.65 -3.38 12.83
CA LYS A 72 1.45 -3.28 14.05
C LYS A 72 2.94 -3.34 13.71
N PRO A 73 3.81 -2.70 14.50
CA PRO A 73 5.25 -2.80 14.32
C PRO A 73 5.74 -4.25 14.26
N ILE A 74 6.50 -4.59 13.23
CA ILE A 74 7.07 -5.93 13.04
C ILE A 74 8.44 -6.00 13.72
N SER A 75 8.54 -6.75 14.81
CA SER A 75 9.80 -6.91 15.56
C SER A 75 10.75 -7.96 14.97
N ARG A 76 10.24 -8.84 14.10
CA ARG A 76 11.00 -9.90 13.42
C ARG A 76 10.39 -10.22 12.06
N ILE A 77 11.24 -10.42 11.05
CA ILE A 77 10.81 -10.75 9.69
C ILE A 77 11.33 -12.15 9.35
N THR A 78 10.45 -13.14 9.45
CA THR A 78 10.69 -14.55 9.10
C THR A 78 9.64 -15.03 8.10
N PHE A 79 9.96 -16.08 7.34
CA PHE A 79 9.12 -16.59 6.24
C PHE A 79 7.73 -17.03 6.68
N ASP A 80 7.62 -17.56 7.90
CA ASP A 80 6.42 -18.06 8.55
C ASP A 80 5.53 -16.93 9.11
N MET A 81 6.13 -15.85 9.62
CA MET A 81 5.37 -14.78 10.28
C MET A 81 4.86 -13.70 9.33
N ASN A 82 5.63 -13.35 8.30
CA ASN A 82 5.30 -12.23 7.42
C ASN A 82 5.45 -12.62 5.93
N PRO A 83 4.76 -13.69 5.47
CA PRO A 83 4.92 -14.21 4.11
C PRO A 83 4.60 -13.15 3.05
N ILE A 84 3.58 -12.32 3.28
CA ILE A 84 3.15 -11.25 2.36
C ILE A 84 4.21 -10.15 2.25
N VAL A 85 4.66 -9.58 3.38
CA VAL A 85 5.69 -8.52 3.40
C VAL A 85 6.97 -9.00 2.74
N LEU A 86 7.46 -10.19 3.10
CA LEU A 86 8.66 -10.78 2.51
C LEU A 86 8.53 -11.01 1.01
N THR A 87 7.37 -11.48 0.56
CA THR A 87 7.13 -11.76 -0.86
C THR A 87 7.03 -10.46 -1.65
N ALA A 88 6.33 -9.44 -1.15
CA ALA A 88 6.25 -8.13 -1.78
C ALA A 88 7.63 -7.50 -1.95
N VAL A 89 8.44 -7.48 -0.88
CA VAL A 89 9.84 -6.99 -0.91
C VAL A 89 10.67 -7.77 -1.94
N ARG A 90 10.64 -9.10 -1.91
CA ARG A 90 11.43 -9.94 -2.85
C ARG A 90 11.01 -9.78 -4.31
N ARG A 91 9.74 -9.52 -4.56
CA ARG A 91 9.19 -9.31 -5.90
C ARG A 91 9.34 -7.85 -6.37
N GLY A 92 9.83 -6.95 -5.51
CA GLY A 92 9.95 -5.52 -5.82
C GLY A 92 8.59 -4.86 -6.03
N ILE A 93 7.58 -5.29 -5.28
CA ILE A 93 6.23 -4.72 -5.31
C ILE A 93 6.11 -3.73 -4.15
N ALA A 94 5.84 -2.45 -4.48
CA ALA A 94 5.54 -1.43 -3.48
C ALA A 94 4.11 -1.60 -2.93
N VAL A 95 3.87 -1.23 -1.68
CA VAL A 95 2.54 -1.27 -1.05
C VAL A 95 2.25 0.04 -0.35
N TYR A 96 1.16 0.69 -0.75
CA TYR A 96 0.65 1.94 -0.16
C TYR A 96 -0.73 1.70 0.45
N CYS A 97 -1.00 2.29 1.61
CA CYS A 97 -2.25 2.11 2.34
C CYS A 97 -2.80 3.45 2.85
N PRO A 98 -3.93 3.96 2.33
CA PRO A 98 -4.50 5.21 2.84
C PRO A 98 -5.42 5.02 4.07
N HIS A 99 -6.03 3.84 4.22
CA HIS A 99 -6.92 3.45 5.33
C HIS A 99 -7.79 4.60 5.87
N THR A 100 -7.65 4.98 7.14
CA THR A 100 -8.54 6.01 7.75
C THR A 100 -8.38 7.40 7.16
N ALA A 101 -7.26 7.72 6.48
CA ALA A 101 -7.16 8.98 5.73
C ALA A 101 -8.16 9.01 4.56
N LEU A 102 -8.40 7.88 3.89
CA LEU A 102 -9.38 7.80 2.80
C LEU A 102 -10.81 7.81 3.34
N ASP A 103 -11.04 7.32 4.56
CA ASP A 103 -12.36 7.42 5.20
C ASP A 103 -12.75 8.86 5.52
N ALA A 104 -11.77 9.69 5.87
CA ALA A 104 -11.97 11.08 6.30
C ALA A 104 -11.82 12.11 5.16
N ALA A 105 -11.28 11.70 4.01
CA ALA A 105 -11.11 12.57 2.84
C ALA A 105 -12.45 12.95 2.20
N ASP A 106 -12.53 14.17 1.66
CA ASP A 106 -13.67 14.63 0.83
C ASP A 106 -13.77 13.78 -0.44
N GLY A 107 -14.96 13.23 -0.72
CA GLY A 107 -15.16 12.23 -1.77
C GLY A 107 -14.55 10.86 -1.47
N GLY A 108 -14.15 10.64 -0.22
CA GLY A 108 -13.53 9.42 0.29
C GLY A 108 -14.51 8.27 0.50
N THR A 109 -14.08 7.23 1.22
CA THR A 109 -14.85 5.97 1.38
C THR A 109 -16.28 6.25 1.82
N ASN A 110 -16.47 7.10 2.85
CA ASN A 110 -17.77 7.33 3.48
C ASN A 110 -18.76 8.13 2.63
N ASP A 111 -18.28 8.90 1.64
CA ASP A 111 -19.14 9.70 0.76
C ASP A 111 -19.74 8.87 -0.39
N VAL A 112 -19.24 7.65 -0.62
CA VAL A 112 -19.62 6.79 -1.75
C VAL A 112 -20.32 5.48 -1.32
N LEU A 113 -20.74 5.38 -0.06
CA LEU A 113 -21.45 4.22 0.50
C LEU A 113 -22.95 4.24 0.24
#